data_AF-A0A9Q0P7R7-F1
#
_entry.id   AF-A0A9Q0P7R7-F1
#
_cell.length_a   1.000
_cell.length_b   1.000
_cell.length_c   1.000
_cell.angle_alpha   90.00
_cell.angle_beta   90.00
_cell.angle_gamma   90.00
#
_symmetry.space_group_name_H-M   'P 1'
#
loop_
_entity.id
_entity.type
_entity.pdbx_description
1 polymer ?
#
loop_
_entity_poly.entity_id
_entity_poly.type
_entity_poly.pdbx_seq_one_letter_code
_entity_poly.pdbx_strand_id
1 'polypeptide(L)'
;MASATALAIGGSFLSAFLQVLFDRMASREVLGFFKERKLNDRLLRRLKVLMIAVNGVLDDAEEKQISKPAVEMWVNELKDAVYESDDLLDEISYELCDRRWKVALDLVQIRE
;
A
#
# COMPACT_ATOMS: atom_id res chain seq x y z
N MET A 1 -12.55 -18.59 -33.00
CA MET A 1 -11.32 -17.76 -33.07
C MET A 1 -11.35 -16.85 -31.86
N ALA A 2 -10.51 -17.13 -30.86
CA ALA A 2 -10.41 -16.31 -29.66
C ALA A 2 -9.76 -14.98 -30.03
N SER A 3 -10.46 -13.86 -29.79
CA SER A 3 -9.82 -12.55 -29.76
C SER A 3 -9.73 -12.11 -28.31
N ALA A 4 -8.73 -12.66 -27.62
CA ALA A 4 -8.28 -12.21 -26.31
C ALA A 4 -7.53 -10.88 -26.46
N THR A 5 -8.21 -9.82 -26.91
CA THR A 5 -7.59 -8.55 -27.29
C THR A 5 -8.11 -7.35 -26.50
N ALA A 6 -8.49 -7.54 -25.23
CA ALA A 6 -8.88 -6.40 -24.37
C ALA A 6 -8.27 -6.44 -22.97
N LEU A 7 -7.16 -7.17 -22.77
CA LEU A 7 -6.37 -7.11 -21.54
C LEU A 7 -4.93 -6.64 -21.84
N ALA A 8 -4.83 -5.60 -22.66
CA ALA A 8 -3.58 -4.92 -22.96
C ALA A 8 -3.81 -3.41 -22.88
N ILE A 9 -4.22 -2.95 -21.69
CA ILE A 9 -3.99 -1.58 -21.25
C ILE A 9 -2.99 -1.75 -20.10
N GLY A 10 -1.75 -1.36 -20.34
CA GLY A 10 -0.58 -1.79 -19.58
C GLY A 10 -0.66 -1.54 -18.07
N GLY A 11 -0.11 -2.49 -17.33
CA GLY A 11 -0.03 -2.52 -15.87
C GLY A 11 -0.81 -3.71 -15.36
N SER A 12 -0.08 -4.71 -14.88
CA SER A 12 -0.70 -5.79 -14.13
C SER A 12 -1.51 -5.26 -12.94
N PHE A 13 -2.51 -6.02 -12.48
CA PHE A 13 -3.36 -5.63 -11.35
C PHE A 13 -2.52 -5.25 -10.12
N LEU A 14 -1.42 -5.98 -9.88
CA LEU A 14 -0.60 -5.77 -8.70
C LEU A 14 0.30 -4.52 -8.81
N SER A 15 0.78 -4.18 -10.00
CA SER A 15 1.55 -2.94 -10.24
C SER A 15 0.71 -1.69 -9.98
N ALA A 16 -0.54 -1.67 -10.48
CA ALA A 16 -1.48 -0.58 -10.22
C ALA A 16 -1.81 -0.45 -8.73
N PHE A 17 -2.00 -1.57 -8.03
CA PHE A 17 -2.29 -1.56 -6.60
C PHE A 17 -1.09 -1.07 -5.76
N LEU A 18 0.13 -1.50 -6.10
CA LEU A 18 1.35 -1.00 -5.46
C LEU A 18 1.50 0.51 -5.58
N GLN A 19 1.13 1.11 -6.72
CA GLN A 19 1.13 2.56 -6.89
C GLN A 19 0.19 3.26 -5.90
N VAL A 20 -1.03 2.75 -5.74
CA VAL A 20 -1.98 3.30 -4.76
C VAL A 20 -1.41 3.21 -3.35
N LEU A 21 -0.85 2.05 -2.97
CA LEU A 21 -0.20 1.88 -1.67
C LEU A 21 0.99 2.82 -1.46
N PHE A 22 1.80 3.06 -2.50
CA PHE A 22 2.89 4.03 -2.45
C PHE A 22 2.41 5.43 -2.13
N ASP A 23 1.36 5.86 -2.82
CA ASP A 23 0.80 7.19 -2.62
C ASP A 23 0.20 7.33 -1.22
N ARG A 24 -0.45 6.28 -0.72
CA ARG A 24 -0.98 6.23 0.66
C ARG A 24 0.13 6.29 1.72
N MET A 25 1.21 5.52 1.60
CA MET A 25 2.34 5.59 2.54
C MET A 25 3.08 6.93 2.49
N ALA A 26 3.12 7.56 1.31
CA ALA A 26 3.71 8.87 1.10
C ALA A 26 2.77 10.02 1.51
N SER A 27 1.55 9.72 1.94
CA SER A 27 0.58 10.72 2.39
C SER A 27 1.08 11.47 3.62
N ARG A 28 0.65 12.73 3.75
CA ARG A 28 1.01 13.57 4.89
C ARG A 28 0.52 12.99 6.22
N GLU A 29 -0.60 12.28 6.19
CA GLU A 29 -1.23 11.66 7.35
C GLU A 29 -0.34 10.54 7.89
N VAL A 30 0.07 9.60 7.03
CA VAL A 30 0.94 8.48 7.42
C VAL A 30 2.33 8.98 7.81
N LEU A 31 2.92 9.88 7.03
CA LEU A 31 4.22 10.48 7.37
C LEU A 31 4.16 11.27 8.68
N GLY A 32 3.06 11.99 8.91
CA GLY A 32 2.79 12.71 10.14
C GLY A 32 2.69 11.76 11.33
N PHE A 33 1.93 10.68 11.19
CA PHE A 33 1.77 9.65 12.21
C PHE A 33 3.12 9.03 12.62
N PHE A 34 3.95 8.64 11.65
CA PHE A 34 5.28 8.09 11.92
C PHE A 34 6.17 9.11 12.64
N LYS A 35 6.14 10.37 12.21
CA LYS A 35 6.91 11.44 12.83
C LYS A 35 6.46 11.75 14.26
N GLU A 36 5.16 11.85 14.49
CA GLU A 36 4.57 12.09 15.82
C GLU A 36 4.93 10.97 16.81
N ARG A 37 4.86 9.73 16.34
CA ARG A 37 5.20 8.54 17.13
C ARG A 37 6.71 8.27 17.20
N LYS A 38 7.55 9.11 16.58
CA LYS A 38 9.02 8.94 16.46
C LYS A 38 9.41 7.55 15.92
N LEU A 39 8.59 7.02 15.02
CA LEU A 39 8.85 5.74 14.36
C LEU A 39 10.07 5.88 13.44
N ASN A 40 10.72 4.76 13.18
CA ASN A 40 12.00 4.73 12.50
C ASN A 40 11.86 5.10 11.01
N ASP A 41 12.24 6.32 10.63
CA ASP A 41 12.29 6.77 9.24
C ASP A 41 13.12 5.86 8.31
N ARG A 42 14.07 5.08 8.86
CA ARG A 42 14.82 4.09 8.06
C ARG A 42 13.93 2.93 7.61
N LEU A 43 12.94 2.53 8.41
CA LEU A 43 12.00 1.47 8.03
C LEU A 43 11.13 1.93 6.87
N LEU A 44 10.56 3.13 6.94
CA LEU A 44 9.74 3.68 5.87
C LEU A 44 10.54 3.85 4.56
N ARG A 45 11.78 4.34 4.65
CA ARG A 45 12.68 4.40 3.48
C ARG A 45 13.00 3.02 2.92
N ARG A 46 13.25 2.03 3.77
CA ARG A 46 13.57 0.66 3.34
C ARG A 46 12.37 0.02 2.65
N LEU A 47 11.17 0.20 3.19
CA LEU A 47 9.92 -0.27 2.59
C LEU A 47 9.74 0.34 1.19
N LYS A 48 9.94 1.65 1.05
CA LYS A 48 9.90 2.33 -0.25
C LYS A 48 10.89 1.75 -1.26
N VAL A 49 12.14 1.50 -0.85
CA VAL A 49 13.16 0.90 -1.73
C VAL A 49 12.79 -0.53 -2.14
N LEU A 50 12.34 -1.36 -1.19
CA LEU A 50 11.97 -2.75 -1.44
C LEU A 50 10.81 -2.83 -2.44
N MET A 51 9.78 -2.03 -2.26
CA MET A 51 8.63 -2.05 -3.15
C MET A 51 8.97 -1.50 -4.54
N ILE A 52 9.87 -0.50 -4.67
CA ILE A 52 10.34 -0.04 -6.00
C ILE A 52 11.07 -1.18 -6.72
N ALA A 53 11.93 -1.90 -6.01
CA ALA A 53 12.64 -3.05 -6.57
C ALA A 53 11.67 -4.14 -7.03
N VAL A 54 10.64 -4.43 -6.22
CA VAL A 54 9.59 -5.41 -6.56
C VAL A 54 8.79 -4.95 -7.79
N ASN A 55 8.36 -3.69 -7.85
CA ASN A 55 7.59 -3.18 -8.99
C ASN A 55 8.33 -3.32 -10.32
N GLY A 56 9.67 -3.21 -10.31
CA GLY A 56 10.50 -3.38 -11.51
C GLY A 56 10.57 -4.82 -12.05
N VAL A 57 10.22 -5.83 -11.24
CA VAL A 57 10.22 -7.25 -11.64
C VAL A 57 8.82 -7.83 -11.72
N LEU A 58 7.79 -7.05 -11.38
CA LEU A 58 6.45 -7.55 -11.12
C LEU A 58 5.70 -7.93 -12.40
N ASP A 59 5.78 -7.10 -13.44
CA ASP A 59 5.16 -7.42 -14.74
C ASP A 59 5.68 -8.77 -15.27
N ASP A 60 7.00 -9.00 -15.18
CA ASP A 60 7.65 -10.25 -15.59
C ASP A 60 7.25 -11.45 -14.69
N ALA A 61 7.06 -11.19 -13.40
CA ALA A 61 6.63 -12.20 -12.44
C ALA A 61 5.17 -12.65 -12.69
N GLU A 62 4.26 -11.72 -12.96
CA GLU A 62 2.85 -12.02 -13.19
C GLU A 62 2.60 -12.75 -14.52
N GLU A 63 3.43 -12.51 -15.54
CA GLU A 63 3.41 -13.34 -16.75
C GLU A 63 3.93 -14.76 -16.45
N LYS A 64 5.01 -14.88 -15.69
CA LYS A 64 5.68 -16.16 -15.43
C LYS A 64 4.99 -17.02 -14.38
N GLN A 65 4.14 -16.45 -13.51
CA GLN A 65 3.44 -17.22 -12.47
C GLN A 65 2.59 -18.36 -13.04
N ILE A 66 2.06 -18.20 -14.26
CA ILE A 66 1.20 -19.21 -14.92
C ILE A 66 1.98 -20.50 -15.22
N SER A 67 3.28 -20.38 -15.48
CA SER A 67 4.13 -21.49 -15.95
C SER A 67 5.19 -21.93 -14.95
N LYS A 68 5.47 -21.12 -13.93
CA LYS A 68 6.53 -21.35 -12.95
C LYS A 68 5.95 -21.33 -11.53
N PRO A 69 5.74 -22.51 -10.91
CA PRO A 69 5.19 -22.61 -9.55
C PRO A 69 5.98 -21.81 -8.50
N ALA A 70 7.30 -21.74 -8.63
CA ALA A 70 8.13 -20.95 -7.72
C ALA A 70 7.85 -19.43 -7.82
N VAL A 71 7.50 -18.94 -9.02
CA VAL A 71 7.13 -17.53 -9.24
C VAL A 71 5.73 -17.28 -8.71
N GLU A 72 4.79 -18.20 -8.92
CA GLU A 72 3.44 -18.16 -8.34
C GLU A 72 3.47 -18.04 -6.82
N MET A 73 4.28 -18.88 -6.14
CA MET A 73 4.42 -18.82 -4.69
C MET A 73 4.89 -17.44 -4.22
N TRP A 74 5.96 -16.90 -4.81
CA TRP A 74 6.45 -15.57 -4.42
C TRP A 74 5.44 -14.45 -4.73
N VAL A 75 4.75 -14.49 -5.87
CA VAL A 75 3.71 -13.49 -6.20
C VAL A 75 2.54 -13.55 -5.22
N ASN A 76 2.17 -14.74 -4.73
CA ASN A 76 1.13 -14.87 -3.70
C ASN A 76 1.58 -14.33 -2.35
N GLU A 77 2.79 -14.65 -1.89
CA GLU A 77 3.37 -14.05 -0.67
C GLU A 77 3.46 -12.52 -0.78
N LEU A 78 3.78 -12.01 -1.96
CA LEU A 78 3.80 -10.58 -2.22
C LEU A 78 2.39 -9.96 -2.10
N LYS A 79 1.35 -10.62 -2.64
CA LYS A 79 -0.04 -10.17 -2.49
C LYS A 79 -0.42 -10.09 -1.01
N ASP A 80 -0.12 -11.13 -0.23
CA ASP A 80 -0.46 -11.16 1.19
C ASP A 80 0.20 -10.03 1.96
N ALA A 81 1.50 -9.81 1.76
CA ALA A 81 2.24 -8.70 2.40
C ALA A 81 1.71 -7.32 1.98
N VAL A 82 1.24 -7.20 0.74
CA VAL A 82 0.66 -5.98 0.17
C VAL A 82 -0.71 -5.69 0.78
N TYR A 83 -1.56 -6.70 0.98
CA TYR A 83 -2.83 -6.54 1.69
C TYR A 83 -2.65 -6.18 3.17
N GLU A 84 -1.73 -6.86 3.87
CA GLU A 84 -1.43 -6.55 5.27
C GLU A 84 -0.92 -5.10 5.43
N SER A 85 -0.17 -4.61 4.45
CA SER A 85 0.29 -3.21 4.43
C SER A 85 -0.86 -2.23 4.19
N ASP A 86 -1.85 -2.57 3.36
CA ASP A 86 -3.03 -1.73 3.12
C ASP A 86 -3.91 -1.63 4.38
N ASP A 87 -4.19 -2.76 5.02
CA ASP A 87 -4.95 -2.85 6.26
C ASP A 87 -4.30 -2.01 7.37
N LEU A 88 -2.97 -2.04 7.48
CA LEU A 88 -2.24 -1.20 8.44
C LEU A 88 -2.41 0.30 8.15
N LEU A 89 -2.41 0.70 6.87
CA LEU A 89 -2.62 2.11 6.49
C LEU A 89 -4.05 2.58 6.75
N ASP A 90 -5.04 1.68 6.58
CA ASP A 90 -6.42 1.91 6.99
C ASP A 90 -6.53 2.13 8.50
N GLU A 91 -5.87 1.29 9.31
CA GLU A 91 -5.86 1.43 10.77
C GLU A 91 -5.25 2.78 11.22
N ILE A 92 -4.13 3.19 10.61
CA ILE A 92 -3.53 4.51 10.87
C ILE A 92 -4.51 5.63 10.53
N SER A 93 -5.17 5.52 9.37
CA SER A 93 -6.12 6.53 8.89
C SER A 93 -7.32 6.65 9.84
N TYR A 94 -7.83 5.51 10.32
CA TYR A 94 -8.87 5.45 11.32
C TYR A 94 -8.45 6.09 12.64
N GLU A 95 -7.26 5.77 13.17
CA GLU A 95 -6.76 6.34 14.41
C GLU A 95 -6.64 7.88 14.32
N LEU A 96 -6.11 8.40 13.21
CA LEU A 96 -6.00 9.84 12.98
C LEU A 96 -7.38 10.52 12.89
N CYS A 97 -8.33 9.88 12.23
CA CYS A 97 -9.70 10.38 12.13
C CYS A 97 -10.38 10.44 13.50
N ASP A 98 -10.29 9.36 14.28
CA ASP A 98 -10.85 9.26 15.63
C ASP A 98 -10.26 10.33 16.57
N ARG A 99 -8.94 10.53 16.54
CA ARG A 99 -8.28 11.63 17.28
C ARG A 99 -8.83 12.99 16.89
N ARG A 100 -8.99 13.24 15.59
CA ARG A 100 -9.51 14.52 15.09
C ARG A 100 -10.96 14.75 15.49
N TRP A 101 -11.78 13.70 15.49
CA TRP A 101 -13.16 13.75 15.96
C TRP A 101 -13.24 14.08 17.45
N LYS A 102 -12.41 13.44 18.29
CA LYS A 102 -12.35 13.72 19.73
C LYS A 102 -12.01 15.19 20.02
N VAL A 103 -10.99 15.73 19.35
CA VAL A 103 -10.64 17.15 19.49
C VAL A 103 -11.78 18.06 19.02
N ALA A 104 -12.44 17.75 17.91
CA ALA A 104 -13.57 18.53 17.42
C ALA A 104 -14.76 18.50 18.39
N LEU A 105 -15.05 17.34 19.00
CA LEU A 105 -16.11 17.16 20.00
C LEU A 105 -15.81 18.00 21.25
N ASP A 106 -14.58 17.92 21.77
CA ASP A 106 -14.13 18.69 22.93
C ASP A 106 -14.27 20.21 22.66
N LEU A 107 -13.90 20.67 21.47
CA LEU A 107 -14.03 22.09 21.09
C LEU A 107 -15.49 22.56 20.98
N VAL A 108 -16.42 21.67 20.61
CA VAL A 108 -17.86 21.99 20.56
C VAL A 108 -18.43 22.07 21.98
N GLN A 109 -18.05 21.15 22.87
CA GLN A 109 -18.52 21.15 24.27
C GLN A 109 -17.91 22.24 25.14
N ILE A 110 -16.73 22.79 24.79
CA ILE A 110 -16.14 23.94 25.49
C ILE A 110 -16.84 25.26 25.11
N ARG A 111 -17.63 25.28 24.02
CA ARG A 111 -18.27 26.50 23.49
C ARG A 111 -19.73 26.70 23.94
N GLU A 112 -20.28 25.80 24.75
CA GLU A 112 -21.60 25.88 25.40
C GLU A 112 -21.44 26.04 26.92
#